data_AF-A0A443YMV8-F1
#
_entry.id   AF-A0A443YMV8-F1
#
_cell.length_a   1.000
_cell.length_b   1.000
_cell.length_c   1.000
_cell.angle_alpha   90.00
_cell.angle_beta   90.00
_cell.angle_gamma   90.00
#
_symmetry.space_group_name_H-M   'P 1'
#
loop_
_entity.id
_entity.type
_entity.pdbx_description
1 polymer ?
#
loop_
_entity_poly.entity_id
_entity_poly.type
_entity_poly.pdbx_seq_one_letter_code
_entity_poly.pdbx_strand_id
1 'polypeptide(L)'
;MERTQKNNTNKCGIWYGILFILAGCGLSACNKDFEGKRDFAKTKDTVLEVRTSKILYIIIDGARGKSIETSLAPNLTKIKANANYAYESVSDDSGLDATTWTDMLTGVNKAKHGVTTADFAGKQLTNYPMFFKRIKDNLTFRTAAFCASARLSQNLVSNADVNQSFNDDDLAVKAATVDELKRDDAAVVLTEFNSVDKAGAQYGYDNSVAQYQSAILKIDGYIGEIMAQLKSRKNYANENWLVIIASNQGGAYPINPADNDGTLFSRPLLNSYVMFYNPAFNTSVYEKPNTSAIPYNGNYIKLNGTALRGTLSAADASIFNFGTGATAPEYTVELKLKVHAFGTLNAPIFSKSSSPANSSTGWWIIHNGSNGTWRFAGLSATTITSASAPLLTVGKWYTIGFKIYNESAKRWVVLYQDGEKISNPVDITTRNVDNAVPLIAGQIDGYGNTATQSITDIRLFKAAVPDNIIKEYACQVNVPTTHPYYSSLIGYWPATDGVGVSFKDKISGTRNFAIGGSPVWESFEDADAKFCIPFSPEIYGRLPRGVDIPRYIYSWLRIKTDNYGLDGKVWLPVYNITQ
;
A
#
# COMPACT_ATOMS: atom_id res chain seq x y z
N MET A 1 85.98 -42.60 8.32
CA MET A 1 86.45 -43.25 7.08
C MET A 1 85.25 -43.87 6.37
N GLU A 2 85.40 -44.11 5.07
CA GLU A 2 84.75 -45.10 4.18
C GLU A 2 83.81 -46.17 4.80
N ARG A 3 82.79 -46.72 4.10
CA ARG A 3 82.53 -46.75 2.63
C ARG A 3 81.08 -47.13 2.24
N THR A 4 80.65 -46.74 1.03
CA THR A 4 79.62 -47.39 0.14
C THR A 4 78.21 -47.70 0.68
N GLN A 5 77.14 -47.09 0.11
CA GLN A 5 76.28 -47.62 -0.98
C GLN A 5 75.36 -48.81 -0.60
N LYS A 6 74.10 -48.91 -1.05
CA LYS A 6 73.44 -48.30 -2.23
C LYS A 6 71.93 -48.07 -2.01
N ASN A 7 71.43 -47.00 -2.64
CA ASN A 7 70.18 -46.81 -3.40
C ASN A 7 69.22 -48.03 -3.58
N ASN A 8 67.89 -47.87 -3.75
CA ASN A 8 67.21 -46.70 -4.34
C ASN A 8 65.67 -46.61 -4.06
N THR A 9 65.11 -45.39 -4.16
CA THR A 9 63.73 -45.02 -4.63
C THR A 9 62.49 -45.81 -4.14
N ASN A 10 61.41 -45.22 -3.61
CA ASN A 10 60.94 -43.81 -3.49
C ASN A 10 60.28 -43.61 -2.09
N LYS A 11 60.47 -42.51 -1.33
CA LYS A 11 60.03 -41.11 -1.55
C LYS A 11 58.51 -40.98 -1.79
N CYS A 12 57.72 -40.21 -1.05
CA CYS A 12 57.89 -39.43 0.21
C CYS A 12 56.52 -39.47 0.95
N GLY A 13 56.36 -39.28 2.26
CA GLY A 13 57.15 -38.47 3.20
C GLY A 13 56.41 -37.15 3.45
N ILE A 14 55.39 -37.11 4.34
CA ILE A 14 55.49 -36.80 5.79
C ILE A 14 55.70 -35.29 6.04
N TRP A 15 54.85 -34.54 6.78
CA TRP A 15 53.57 -34.90 7.44
C TRP A 15 52.47 -33.84 7.09
N TYR A 16 51.82 -32.98 7.89
CA TYR A 16 51.70 -32.72 9.35
C TYR A 16 50.47 -31.81 9.60
N GLY A 17 49.75 -31.97 10.73
CA GLY A 17 49.06 -30.82 11.39
C GLY A 17 47.52 -30.69 11.35
N ILE A 18 46.86 -31.24 12.38
CA ILE A 18 45.92 -30.52 13.29
C ILE A 18 44.46 -30.16 12.83
N LEU A 19 43.56 -30.24 13.82
CA LEU A 19 42.20 -29.65 14.00
C LEU A 19 40.92 -30.32 13.40
N PHE A 20 40.23 -31.02 14.31
CA PHE A 20 38.77 -31.12 14.54
C PHE A 20 37.81 -31.83 13.58
N ILE A 21 37.15 -32.84 14.16
CA ILE A 21 35.79 -33.26 13.86
C ILE A 21 34.81 -32.19 14.37
N LEU A 22 33.82 -31.79 13.57
CA LEU A 22 32.48 -31.44 14.05
C LEU A 22 31.46 -31.43 12.91
N ALA A 23 30.70 -32.53 12.79
CA ALA A 23 29.48 -32.57 11.99
C ALA A 23 28.28 -32.20 12.88
N GLY A 24 27.31 -31.45 12.35
CA GLY A 24 26.02 -31.20 13.00
C GLY A 24 25.86 -29.83 13.65
N CYS A 25 25.66 -28.79 12.83
CA CYS A 25 24.99 -27.55 13.22
C CYS A 25 24.36 -26.92 11.96
N GLY A 26 23.03 -26.97 11.83
CA GLY A 26 22.36 -26.58 10.58
C GLY A 26 20.85 -26.29 10.64
N LEU A 27 20.22 -26.32 11.81
CA LEU A 27 18.80 -25.94 12.00
C LEU A 27 18.59 -25.19 13.32
N SER A 28 19.19 -24.00 13.44
CA SER A 28 18.85 -23.00 14.46
C SER A 28 18.81 -21.62 13.82
N ALA A 29 17.72 -21.33 13.10
CA ALA A 29 17.41 -19.95 12.70
C ALA A 29 17.07 -19.17 13.98
N CYS A 30 17.98 -18.32 14.44
CA CYS A 30 17.78 -17.50 15.64
C CYS A 30 16.72 -16.43 15.42
N ASN A 31 15.45 -16.83 15.55
CA ASN A 31 14.34 -15.91 15.78
C ASN A 31 14.49 -15.34 17.20
N LYS A 32 15.42 -14.40 17.38
CA LYS A 32 15.51 -13.60 18.61
C LYS A 32 14.26 -12.72 18.66
N ASP A 33 13.34 -13.05 19.55
CA ASP A 33 12.26 -12.14 19.91
C ASP A 33 12.86 -10.80 20.36
N PHE A 34 12.33 -9.70 19.83
CA PHE A 34 12.81 -8.36 20.16
C PHE A 34 12.40 -8.02 21.60
N GLU A 35 13.39 -7.96 22.50
CA GLU A 35 13.25 -7.48 23.86
C GLU A 35 12.50 -6.13 23.88
N GLY A 36 11.46 -6.02 24.70
CA GLY A 36 10.60 -4.83 24.81
C GLY A 36 9.21 -4.93 24.15
N LYS A 37 8.92 -5.96 23.35
CA LYS A 37 7.55 -6.23 22.85
C LYS A 37 6.78 -7.14 23.82
N ARG A 38 5.78 -6.61 24.53
CA ARG A 38 4.85 -7.43 25.36
C ARG A 38 3.76 -8.07 24.49
N ASP A 39 3.61 -9.39 24.59
CA ASP A 39 2.43 -10.12 24.10
C ASP A 39 1.35 -10.15 25.21
N PHE A 40 0.25 -9.42 25.01
CA PHE A 40 -0.87 -9.38 25.95
C PHE A 40 -1.58 -10.74 26.14
N ALA A 41 -1.30 -11.75 25.31
CA ALA A 41 -1.78 -13.12 25.51
C ALA A 41 -0.80 -14.01 26.31
N LYS A 42 0.45 -13.58 26.56
CA LYS A 42 1.53 -14.46 27.09
C LYS A 42 2.53 -13.82 28.07
N THR A 43 2.07 -13.21 29.15
CA THR A 43 2.85 -13.18 30.42
C THR A 43 1.96 -13.05 31.64
N LYS A 44 2.34 -13.73 32.74
CA LYS A 44 1.93 -13.36 34.11
C LYS A 44 3.01 -12.44 34.67
N ASP A 45 2.78 -11.14 34.61
CA ASP A 45 3.75 -10.11 35.02
C ASP A 45 3.35 -9.60 36.41
N THR A 46 3.90 -10.21 37.47
CA THR A 46 3.40 -10.13 38.86
C THR A 46 3.42 -8.72 39.47
N VAL A 47 4.12 -7.77 38.88
CA VAL A 47 4.14 -6.35 39.30
C VAL A 47 2.94 -5.56 38.73
N LEU A 48 2.44 -5.93 37.54
CA LEU A 48 1.26 -5.34 36.91
C LEU A 48 -0.04 -6.13 37.16
N GLU A 49 0.00 -7.18 37.99
CA GLU A 49 -1.19 -7.89 38.46
C GLU A 49 -1.95 -7.13 39.58
N VAL A 50 -1.35 -6.08 40.17
CA VAL A 50 -1.92 -5.34 41.33
C VAL A 50 -2.78 -4.12 40.93
N ARG A 51 -2.54 -3.49 39.76
CA ARG A 51 -3.24 -2.25 39.37
C ARG A 51 -4.49 -2.49 38.52
N THR A 52 -5.56 -1.76 38.81
CA THR A 52 -6.81 -1.80 38.03
C THR A 52 -6.69 -0.99 36.75
N SER A 53 -6.74 -1.64 35.58
CA SER A 53 -6.81 -0.95 34.29
C SER A 53 -8.05 -0.06 34.20
N LYS A 54 -7.88 1.20 33.77
CA LYS A 54 -8.94 2.20 33.57
C LYS A 54 -8.73 2.97 32.26
N ILE A 55 -9.77 3.62 31.74
CA ILE A 55 -9.78 4.28 30.43
C ILE A 55 -10.29 5.72 30.54
N LEU A 56 -9.52 6.67 30.01
CA LEU A 56 -10.00 8.01 29.67
C LEU A 56 -9.82 8.20 28.16
N TYR A 57 -10.91 8.43 27.44
CA TYR A 57 -10.90 8.62 25.99
C TYR A 57 -11.43 10.01 25.66
N ILE A 58 -10.59 10.86 25.09
CA ILE A 58 -10.88 12.23 24.68
C ILE A 58 -10.91 12.28 23.15
N ILE A 59 -12.05 12.69 22.60
CA ILE A 59 -12.23 13.03 21.20
C ILE A 59 -12.17 14.55 21.07
N ILE A 60 -11.41 15.04 20.07
CA ILE A 60 -11.35 16.44 19.69
C ILE A 60 -11.78 16.51 18.22
N ASP A 61 -13.04 16.85 17.97
CA ASP A 61 -13.57 16.84 16.60
C ASP A 61 -12.90 17.91 15.73
N GLY A 62 -12.73 17.57 14.45
CA GLY A 62 -12.10 18.42 13.43
C GLY A 62 -10.61 18.72 13.64
N ALA A 63 -9.98 18.18 14.69
CA ALA A 63 -8.61 18.51 15.04
C ALA A 63 -7.61 17.78 14.11
N ARG A 64 -7.33 18.43 12.97
CA ARG A 64 -6.39 17.97 11.94
C ARG A 64 -5.01 17.69 12.51
N GLY A 65 -4.51 16.47 12.34
CA GLY A 65 -3.30 16.00 13.02
C GLY A 65 -2.03 16.79 12.69
N LYS A 66 -1.88 17.27 11.44
CA LYS A 66 -0.77 18.14 11.06
C LYS A 66 -0.81 19.52 11.74
N SER A 67 -1.99 19.98 12.12
CA SER A 67 -2.17 21.19 12.93
C SER A 67 -1.88 20.90 14.41
N ILE A 68 -2.28 19.75 14.96
CA ILE A 68 -1.88 19.37 16.32
C ILE A 68 -0.36 19.30 16.46
N GLU A 69 0.36 18.73 15.48
CA GLU A 69 1.83 18.72 15.44
C GLU A 69 2.46 20.12 15.55
N THR A 70 1.93 21.09 14.79
CA THR A 70 2.53 22.43 14.64
C THR A 70 1.94 23.49 15.58
N SER A 71 0.93 23.14 16.37
CA SER A 71 0.19 24.08 17.24
C SER A 71 0.97 24.62 18.44
N LEU A 72 2.06 23.93 18.83
CA LEU A 72 2.81 24.14 20.07
C LEU A 72 1.99 23.94 21.37
N ALA A 73 0.90 23.16 21.29
CA ALA A 73 0.02 22.81 22.41
C ALA A 73 0.80 22.22 23.62
N PRO A 74 0.90 22.95 24.75
CA PRO A 74 1.89 22.65 25.79
C PRO A 74 1.54 21.46 26.68
N ASN A 75 0.29 21.07 26.85
CA ASN A 75 -0.08 19.90 27.65
C ASN A 75 -0.06 18.61 26.81
N LEU A 76 -0.51 18.64 25.56
CA LEU A 76 -0.30 17.58 24.57
C LEU A 76 1.20 17.29 24.38
N THR A 77 2.04 18.34 24.37
CA THR A 77 3.51 18.19 24.33
C THR A 77 4.06 17.47 25.57
N LYS A 78 3.53 17.71 26.78
CA LYS A 78 3.90 16.96 28.00
C LYS A 78 3.42 15.50 27.95
N ILE A 79 2.22 15.27 27.42
CA ILE A 79 1.62 13.93 27.29
C ILE A 79 2.44 13.08 26.30
N LYS A 80 2.83 13.65 25.16
CA LYS A 80 3.67 13.03 24.11
C LYS A 80 4.94 12.35 24.63
N ALA A 81 5.52 12.81 25.74
CA ALA A 81 6.71 12.22 26.36
C ALA A 81 6.53 10.76 26.81
N ASN A 82 5.31 10.33 27.13
CA ASN A 82 4.97 8.93 27.45
C ASN A 82 3.78 8.45 26.61
N ALA A 83 3.81 8.71 25.30
CA ALA A 83 2.74 8.30 24.39
C ALA A 83 3.24 7.70 23.08
N ASN A 84 2.44 6.79 22.53
CA ASN A 84 2.60 6.21 21.20
C ASN A 84 1.55 6.90 20.30
N TYR A 85 1.95 7.62 19.23
CA TYR A 85 1.06 8.56 18.53
C TYR A 85 1.28 8.66 17.01
N ALA A 86 0.29 9.21 16.31
CA ALA A 86 0.31 9.49 14.87
C ALA A 86 -0.35 10.86 14.59
N TYR A 87 0.39 11.75 13.91
CA TYR A 87 -0.14 13.02 13.38
C TYR A 87 -0.71 12.90 11.97
N GLU A 88 -0.34 11.84 11.23
CA GLU A 88 -0.82 11.56 9.87
C GLU A 88 -1.75 10.35 9.83
N SER A 89 -2.57 10.18 10.88
CA SER A 89 -3.67 9.20 10.86
C SER A 89 -4.71 9.57 9.79
N VAL A 90 -5.46 8.55 9.36
CA VAL A 90 -6.48 8.63 8.30
C VAL A 90 -7.81 8.11 8.84
N SER A 91 -8.85 8.95 8.77
CA SER A 91 -10.24 8.58 9.08
C SER A 91 -10.95 7.91 7.90
N ASP A 92 -12.21 7.50 8.06
CA ASP A 92 -13.00 6.91 6.97
C ASP A 92 -13.12 7.86 5.76
N ASP A 93 -12.95 7.31 4.55
CA ASP A 93 -12.78 8.09 3.32
C ASP A 93 -14.03 8.85 2.84
N SER A 94 -15.19 8.65 3.49
CA SER A 94 -16.40 9.46 3.31
C SER A 94 -16.28 10.89 3.83
N GLY A 95 -15.42 11.14 4.82
CA GLY A 95 -15.31 12.46 5.46
C GLY A 95 -16.55 12.89 6.26
N LEU A 96 -17.36 11.94 6.74
CA LEU A 96 -18.57 12.19 7.53
C LEU A 96 -18.34 11.89 9.01
N ASP A 97 -18.61 12.86 9.89
CA ASP A 97 -18.46 12.68 11.36
C ASP A 97 -19.29 11.52 11.88
N ALA A 98 -20.50 11.36 11.35
CA ALA A 98 -21.40 10.26 11.70
C ALA A 98 -20.76 8.89 11.45
N THR A 99 -19.97 8.76 10.38
CA THR A 99 -19.22 7.54 10.06
C THR A 99 -17.99 7.41 10.95
N THR A 100 -17.16 8.44 11.05
CA THR A 100 -15.86 8.38 11.75
C THR A 100 -16.03 8.23 13.27
N TRP A 101 -17.02 8.87 13.89
CA TRP A 101 -17.41 8.59 15.27
C TRP A 101 -17.87 7.13 15.45
N THR A 102 -18.57 6.54 14.47
CA THR A 102 -19.04 5.16 14.59
C THR A 102 -17.89 4.15 14.47
N ASP A 103 -16.94 4.35 13.54
CA ASP A 103 -15.65 3.63 13.51
C ASP A 103 -14.98 3.64 14.90
N MET A 104 -14.79 4.85 15.45
CA MET A 104 -14.09 5.15 16.71
C MET A 104 -14.73 4.57 17.96
N LEU A 105 -16.04 4.30 17.94
CA LEU A 105 -16.79 3.81 19.09
C LEU A 105 -17.11 2.31 18.98
N THR A 106 -17.15 1.74 17.77
CA THR A 106 -17.51 0.32 17.53
C THR A 106 -16.30 -0.58 17.23
N GLY A 107 -15.27 -0.08 16.56
CA GLY A 107 -14.07 -0.83 16.20
C GLY A 107 -14.19 -1.67 14.91
N VAL A 108 -15.19 -1.36 14.08
CA VAL A 108 -15.38 -1.87 12.71
C VAL A 108 -15.56 -0.68 11.76
N ASN A 109 -15.33 -0.87 10.46
CA ASN A 109 -15.56 0.19 9.47
C ASN A 109 -17.05 0.25 9.03
N LYS A 110 -17.45 1.29 8.30
CA LYS A 110 -18.81 1.50 7.75
C LYS A 110 -19.45 0.31 7.03
N ALA A 111 -18.66 -0.53 6.37
CA ALA A 111 -19.14 -1.75 5.71
C ALA A 111 -19.79 -2.77 6.66
N LYS A 112 -19.54 -2.65 7.97
CA LYS A 112 -20.14 -3.46 9.03
C LYS A 112 -21.16 -2.67 9.86
N HIS A 113 -20.80 -1.50 10.38
CA HIS A 113 -21.72 -0.73 11.23
C HIS A 113 -22.83 0.01 10.47
N GLY A 114 -22.77 0.08 9.14
CA GLY A 114 -23.88 0.53 8.28
C GLY A 114 -24.21 2.02 8.29
N VAL A 115 -23.40 2.86 8.94
CA VAL A 115 -23.57 4.33 8.90
C VAL A 115 -22.74 4.87 7.74
N THR A 116 -23.44 5.31 6.70
CA THR A 116 -22.87 5.93 5.50
C THR A 116 -23.46 7.31 5.21
N THR A 117 -24.34 7.80 6.09
CA THR A 117 -25.10 9.05 5.96
C THR A 117 -25.09 9.83 7.28
N ALA A 118 -25.20 11.16 7.19
CA ALA A 118 -25.05 12.07 8.33
C ALA A 118 -26.18 11.99 9.39
N ASP A 119 -27.29 11.31 9.05
CA ASP A 119 -28.46 11.05 9.90
C ASP A 119 -28.37 9.71 10.67
N PHE A 120 -27.29 8.95 10.49
CA PHE A 120 -27.10 7.60 11.04
C PHE A 120 -28.16 6.57 10.61
N ALA A 121 -28.80 6.75 9.45
CA ALA A 121 -29.64 5.72 8.86
C ALA A 121 -28.86 4.40 8.64
N GLY A 122 -29.56 3.26 8.69
CA GLY A 122 -28.96 1.93 8.46
C GLY A 122 -28.08 1.37 9.58
N LYS A 123 -27.87 2.12 10.68
CA LYS A 123 -26.91 1.77 11.75
C LYS A 123 -27.13 0.38 12.38
N GLN A 124 -26.11 -0.47 12.31
CA GLN A 124 -26.12 -1.88 12.76
C GLN A 124 -25.61 -2.05 14.20
N LEU A 125 -25.89 -1.09 15.09
CA LEU A 125 -25.32 -1.03 16.44
C LEU A 125 -25.77 -2.16 17.38
N THR A 126 -26.79 -2.95 17.02
CA THR A 126 -27.13 -4.19 17.73
C THR A 126 -26.07 -5.28 17.51
N ASN A 127 -25.51 -5.36 16.29
CA ASN A 127 -24.48 -6.32 15.91
C ASN A 127 -23.09 -5.80 16.28
N TYR A 128 -22.85 -4.52 16.02
CA TYR A 128 -21.60 -3.79 16.26
C TYR A 128 -21.84 -2.64 17.27
N PRO A 129 -22.09 -2.95 18.56
CA PRO A 129 -22.38 -1.94 19.58
C PRO A 129 -21.13 -1.14 19.95
N MET A 130 -21.34 0.04 20.53
CA MET A 130 -20.23 0.82 21.05
C MET A 130 -19.51 0.09 22.20
N PHE A 131 -18.25 0.47 22.44
CA PHE A 131 -17.36 -0.27 23.33
C PHE A 131 -17.83 -0.40 24.79
N PHE A 132 -18.65 0.53 25.29
CA PHE A 132 -19.28 0.42 26.61
C PHE A 132 -20.12 -0.85 26.78
N LYS A 133 -20.87 -1.29 25.75
CA LYS A 133 -21.66 -2.53 25.81
C LYS A 133 -20.77 -3.74 26.10
N ARG A 134 -19.67 -3.88 25.36
CA ARG A 134 -18.71 -4.99 25.53
C ARG A 134 -17.98 -4.91 26.86
N ILE A 135 -17.71 -3.70 27.39
CA ILE A 135 -17.17 -3.54 28.75
C ILE A 135 -18.18 -4.03 29.79
N LYS A 136 -19.46 -3.59 29.72
CA LYS A 136 -20.52 -4.02 30.64
C LYS A 136 -20.80 -5.53 30.59
N ASP A 137 -20.59 -6.16 29.43
CA ASP A 137 -20.72 -7.62 29.26
C ASP A 137 -19.60 -8.42 29.97
N ASN A 138 -18.50 -7.79 30.37
CA ASN A 138 -17.33 -8.45 30.98
C ASN A 138 -16.93 -7.91 32.37
N LEU A 139 -17.24 -6.65 32.68
CA LEU A 139 -16.73 -5.91 33.84
C LEU A 139 -17.82 -5.04 34.48
N THR A 140 -17.87 -5.04 35.81
CA THR A 140 -18.76 -4.19 36.65
C THR A 140 -18.26 -2.75 36.76
N PHE A 141 -17.71 -2.21 35.68
CA PHE A 141 -17.09 -0.88 35.65
C PHE A 141 -18.12 0.23 35.45
N ARG A 142 -17.85 1.41 36.05
CA ARG A 142 -18.59 2.64 35.76
C ARG A 142 -18.17 3.23 34.42
N THR A 143 -19.15 3.53 33.58
CA THR A 143 -19.02 4.08 32.22
C THR A 143 -19.73 5.44 32.15
N ALA A 144 -19.03 6.48 31.75
CA ALA A 144 -19.58 7.84 31.61
C ALA A 144 -19.19 8.46 30.27
N ALA A 145 -20.10 9.23 29.66
CA ALA A 145 -19.86 10.01 28.45
C ALA A 145 -20.32 11.45 28.62
N PHE A 146 -19.45 12.39 28.28
CA PHE A 146 -19.68 13.83 28.28
C PHE A 146 -19.31 14.38 26.90
N CYS A 147 -20.30 14.90 26.18
CA CYS A 147 -20.20 15.19 24.74
C CYS A 147 -20.66 16.62 24.46
N ALA A 148 -19.90 17.39 23.69
CA ALA A 148 -20.38 18.66 23.15
C ALA A 148 -21.45 18.39 22.07
N SER A 149 -21.19 17.41 21.21
CA SER A 149 -22.08 16.93 20.14
C SER A 149 -23.26 16.12 20.68
N ALA A 150 -24.44 16.76 20.69
CA ALA A 150 -25.72 16.06 20.90
C ALA A 150 -25.96 14.96 19.85
N ARG A 151 -25.45 15.12 18.61
CA ARG A 151 -25.56 14.12 17.54
C ARG A 151 -24.86 12.81 17.91
N LEU A 152 -23.62 12.89 18.42
CA LEU A 152 -22.85 11.73 18.89
C LEU A 152 -23.53 11.08 20.11
N SER A 153 -23.79 11.88 21.15
CA SER A 153 -24.40 11.43 22.42
C SER A 153 -25.73 10.71 22.23
N GLN A 154 -26.61 11.19 21.35
CA GLN A 154 -27.95 10.62 21.16
C GLN A 154 -27.98 9.44 20.17
N ASN A 155 -27.03 9.34 19.25
CA ASN A 155 -27.06 8.30 18.20
C ASN A 155 -26.15 7.10 18.46
N LEU A 156 -25.03 7.29 19.16
CA LEU A 156 -23.96 6.30 19.30
C LEU A 156 -23.70 5.87 20.75
N VAL A 157 -23.94 6.72 21.74
CA VAL A 157 -23.67 6.37 23.15
C VAL A 157 -24.78 5.47 23.71
N SER A 158 -24.42 4.20 23.97
CA SER A 158 -25.27 3.22 24.64
C SER A 158 -24.56 2.58 25.84
N ASN A 159 -25.34 2.04 26.79
CA ASN A 159 -24.81 1.28 27.94
C ASN A 159 -23.84 2.05 28.86
N ALA A 160 -23.89 3.39 28.82
CA ALA A 160 -23.29 4.25 29.83
C ALA A 160 -24.15 4.28 31.11
N ASP A 161 -23.53 4.45 32.28
CA ASP A 161 -24.24 4.82 33.52
C ASP A 161 -24.57 6.33 33.56
N VAL A 162 -23.80 7.14 32.81
CA VAL A 162 -24.03 8.56 32.56
C VAL A 162 -23.79 8.87 31.09
N ASN A 163 -24.74 9.49 30.42
CA ASN A 163 -24.59 10.09 29.09
C ASN A 163 -25.14 11.52 29.17
N GLN A 164 -24.31 12.52 28.89
CA GLN A 164 -24.69 13.93 28.94
C GLN A 164 -24.17 14.69 27.70
N SER A 165 -25.08 15.42 27.05
CA SER A 165 -24.78 16.31 25.92
C SER A 165 -24.87 17.77 26.35
N PHE A 166 -23.88 18.59 25.99
CA PHE A 166 -23.72 19.96 26.47
C PHE A 166 -23.96 21.05 25.41
N ASN A 167 -24.56 20.69 24.27
CA ASN A 167 -24.97 21.63 23.20
C ASN A 167 -23.81 22.55 22.75
N ASP A 168 -22.69 21.92 22.38
CA ASP A 168 -21.45 22.56 21.94
C ASP A 168 -20.68 23.39 23.01
N ASP A 169 -21.01 23.24 24.31
CA ASP A 169 -20.24 23.86 25.40
C ASP A 169 -19.12 22.95 25.93
N ASP A 170 -17.95 23.04 25.29
CA ASP A 170 -16.71 22.36 25.71
C ASP A 170 -16.25 22.71 27.15
N LEU A 171 -16.63 23.89 27.69
CA LEU A 171 -16.28 24.25 29.08
C LEU A 171 -17.11 23.41 30.06
N ALA A 172 -18.40 23.22 29.78
CA ALA A 172 -19.28 22.36 30.55
C ALA A 172 -18.90 20.88 30.42
N VAL A 173 -18.52 20.42 29.23
CA VAL A 173 -17.94 19.07 29.01
C VAL A 173 -16.71 18.87 29.90
N LYS A 174 -15.76 19.82 29.90
CA LYS A 174 -14.55 19.73 30.73
C LYS A 174 -14.89 19.69 32.22
N ALA A 175 -15.84 20.51 32.67
CA ALA A 175 -16.28 20.53 34.07
C ALA A 175 -16.88 19.17 34.49
N ALA A 176 -17.78 18.61 33.68
CA ALA A 176 -18.41 17.31 33.96
C ALA A 176 -17.40 16.15 33.95
N THR A 177 -16.44 16.14 33.00
CA THR A 177 -15.33 15.17 32.99
C THR A 177 -14.45 15.29 34.24
N VAL A 178 -14.13 16.51 34.68
CA VAL A 178 -13.38 16.75 35.93
C VAL A 178 -14.15 16.27 37.15
N ASP A 179 -15.47 16.47 37.20
CA ASP A 179 -16.31 16.02 38.33
C ASP A 179 -16.49 14.50 38.38
N GLU A 180 -16.65 13.83 37.23
CA GLU A 180 -16.63 12.36 37.17
C GLU A 180 -15.28 11.80 37.64
N LEU A 181 -14.17 12.40 37.22
CA LEU A 181 -12.82 11.97 37.61
C LEU A 181 -12.51 12.20 39.11
N LYS A 182 -13.36 12.89 39.88
CA LYS A 182 -13.27 12.93 41.35
C LYS A 182 -13.84 11.69 42.04
N ARG A 183 -14.66 10.88 41.36
CA ARG A 183 -15.31 9.70 41.97
C ARG A 183 -14.36 8.51 42.06
N ASP A 184 -14.30 7.84 43.21
CA ASP A 184 -13.46 6.63 43.37
C ASP A 184 -13.82 5.52 42.36
N ASP A 185 -15.11 5.35 42.03
CA ASP A 185 -15.63 4.31 41.14
C ASP A 185 -15.47 4.59 39.63
N ALA A 186 -15.15 5.82 39.22
CA ALA A 186 -14.95 6.17 37.81
C ALA A 186 -13.86 5.30 37.17
N ALA A 187 -14.19 4.57 36.10
CA ALA A 187 -13.32 3.56 35.49
C ALA A 187 -13.16 3.69 33.98
N VAL A 188 -14.21 4.14 33.28
CA VAL A 188 -14.23 4.33 31.83
C VAL A 188 -14.95 5.63 31.51
N VAL A 189 -14.22 6.65 31.06
CA VAL A 189 -14.75 7.98 30.75
C VAL A 189 -14.51 8.30 29.28
N LEU A 190 -15.58 8.67 28.57
CA LEU A 190 -15.56 9.25 27.23
C LEU A 190 -15.83 10.76 27.34
N THR A 191 -15.01 11.56 26.66
CA THR A 191 -15.12 13.01 26.57
C THR A 191 -15.03 13.40 25.11
N GLU A 192 -15.91 14.26 24.61
CA GLU A 192 -15.85 14.78 23.25
C GLU A 192 -16.03 16.30 23.25
N PHE A 193 -15.12 16.99 22.55
CA PHE A 193 -15.08 18.44 22.36
C PHE A 193 -15.21 18.79 20.87
N ASN A 194 -15.97 19.84 20.53
CA ASN A 194 -16.22 20.22 19.13
C ASN A 194 -15.89 21.67 18.75
N SER A 195 -15.42 22.53 19.66
CA SER A 195 -15.09 23.92 19.28
C SER A 195 -13.89 24.06 18.33
N VAL A 196 -13.05 23.03 18.21
CA VAL A 196 -11.98 22.97 17.20
C VAL A 196 -12.56 22.79 15.80
N ASP A 197 -13.45 21.81 15.60
CA ASP A 197 -14.20 21.66 14.34
C ASP A 197 -14.98 22.93 14.00
N LYS A 198 -15.75 23.47 14.94
CA LYS A 198 -16.56 24.67 14.71
C LYS A 198 -15.72 25.89 14.31
N ALA A 199 -14.52 26.05 14.88
CA ALA A 199 -13.57 27.07 14.45
C ALA A 199 -12.99 26.78 13.05
N GLY A 200 -12.71 25.52 12.73
CA GLY A 200 -12.24 25.09 11.42
C GLY A 200 -13.27 25.30 10.32
N ALA A 201 -14.53 24.91 10.57
CA ALA A 201 -15.66 25.09 9.66
C ALA A 201 -15.98 26.58 9.40
N GLN A 202 -15.76 27.46 10.39
CA GLN A 202 -16.04 28.89 10.27
C GLN A 202 -14.86 29.69 9.67
N TYR A 203 -13.61 29.30 9.92
CA TYR A 203 -12.43 30.12 9.60
C TYR A 203 -11.31 29.38 8.82
N GLY A 204 -11.25 28.04 8.88
CA GLY A 204 -10.27 27.20 8.19
C GLY A 204 -9.46 26.28 9.13
N TYR A 205 -9.23 25.03 8.70
CA TYR A 205 -8.61 23.95 9.50
C TYR A 205 -7.07 23.93 9.42
N ASP A 206 -6.41 25.04 9.77
CA ASP A 206 -4.94 25.11 9.82
C ASP A 206 -4.44 26.15 10.84
N ASN A 207 -3.23 25.97 11.39
CA ASN A 207 -2.68 26.90 12.39
C ASN A 207 -2.35 28.30 11.85
N SER A 208 -2.25 28.45 10.53
CA SER A 208 -2.24 29.77 9.87
C SER A 208 -3.53 30.57 10.14
N VAL A 209 -4.62 29.91 10.55
CA VAL A 209 -5.86 30.53 11.01
C VAL A 209 -5.85 30.65 12.54
N ALA A 210 -5.61 31.87 13.03
CA ALA A 210 -5.47 32.16 14.46
C ALA A 210 -6.68 31.70 15.32
N GLN A 211 -7.90 31.74 14.81
CA GLN A 211 -9.10 31.28 15.51
C GLN A 211 -9.05 29.77 15.77
N TYR A 212 -8.65 28.97 14.77
CA TYR A 212 -8.56 27.51 14.86
C TYR A 212 -7.38 27.08 15.73
N GLN A 213 -6.21 27.74 15.60
CA GLN A 213 -5.10 27.54 16.55
C GLN A 213 -5.51 27.87 17.99
N SER A 214 -6.27 28.94 18.20
CA SER A 214 -6.76 29.34 19.53
C SER A 214 -7.75 28.32 20.11
N ALA A 215 -8.59 27.69 19.27
CA ALA A 215 -9.46 26.60 19.70
C ALA A 215 -8.63 25.36 20.14
N ILE A 216 -7.60 24.98 19.37
CA ILE A 216 -6.68 23.89 19.74
C ILE A 216 -6.00 24.18 21.09
N LEU A 217 -5.47 25.39 21.29
CA LEU A 217 -4.81 25.79 22.55
C LEU A 217 -5.78 25.87 23.74
N LYS A 218 -7.05 26.22 23.51
CA LYS A 218 -8.11 26.19 24.53
C LYS A 218 -8.39 24.75 24.99
N ILE A 219 -8.51 23.80 24.05
CA ILE A 219 -8.72 22.38 24.38
C ILE A 219 -7.48 21.74 25.01
N ASP A 220 -6.27 22.13 24.62
CA ASP A 220 -5.04 21.74 25.33
C ASP A 220 -5.07 22.16 26.81
N GLY A 221 -5.55 23.36 27.11
CA GLY A 221 -5.76 23.82 28.49
C GLY A 221 -6.75 22.93 29.27
N TYR A 222 -7.89 22.60 28.65
CA TYR A 222 -8.89 21.70 29.23
C TYR A 222 -8.36 20.28 29.47
N ILE A 223 -7.58 19.74 28.53
CA ILE A 223 -6.86 18.46 28.69
C ILE A 223 -5.84 18.55 29.83
N GLY A 224 -5.16 19.68 29.99
CA GLY A 224 -4.27 19.95 31.13
C GLY A 224 -5.00 19.86 32.49
N GLU A 225 -6.16 20.48 32.62
CA GLU A 225 -7.00 20.39 33.83
C GLU A 225 -7.50 18.96 34.10
N ILE A 226 -8.01 18.28 33.07
CA ILE A 226 -8.48 16.89 33.15
C ILE A 226 -7.35 15.95 33.60
N MET A 227 -6.15 16.11 33.04
CA MET A 227 -4.97 15.30 33.40
C MET A 227 -4.42 15.64 34.80
N ALA A 228 -4.62 16.87 35.29
CA ALA A 228 -4.30 17.22 36.67
C ALA A 228 -5.28 16.55 37.65
N GLN A 229 -6.59 16.60 37.37
CA GLN A 229 -7.61 15.92 38.17
C GLN A 229 -7.45 14.39 38.15
N LEU A 230 -7.08 13.81 37.01
CA LEU A 230 -6.79 12.38 36.90
C LEU A 230 -5.67 11.96 37.86
N LYS A 231 -4.61 12.76 37.95
CA LYS A 231 -3.42 12.48 38.77
C LYS A 231 -3.61 12.79 40.26
N SER A 232 -4.58 13.64 40.63
CA SER A 232 -4.92 13.94 42.03
C SER A 232 -5.92 12.97 42.66
N ARG A 233 -6.38 11.95 41.92
CA ARG A 233 -7.25 10.89 42.44
C ARG A 233 -6.59 10.14 43.60
N LYS A 234 -7.32 9.99 44.72
CA LYS A 234 -6.86 9.35 45.95
C LYS A 234 -6.24 7.96 45.74
N ASN A 235 -6.75 7.19 44.78
CA ASN A 235 -6.30 5.83 44.47
C ASN A 235 -5.38 5.73 43.23
N TYR A 236 -4.93 6.85 42.64
CA TYR A 236 -4.20 6.87 41.35
C TYR A 236 -3.00 5.91 41.30
N ALA A 237 -2.27 5.74 42.40
CA ALA A 237 -1.12 4.82 42.48
C ALA A 237 -1.46 3.33 42.28
N ASN A 238 -2.74 2.95 42.47
CA ASN A 238 -3.26 1.60 42.25
C ASN A 238 -4.10 1.48 40.96
N GLU A 239 -4.21 2.57 40.19
CA GLU A 239 -4.95 2.61 38.94
C GLU A 239 -3.98 2.62 37.75
N ASN A 240 -4.35 1.94 36.67
CA ASN A 240 -3.56 1.85 35.44
C ASN A 240 -4.35 2.48 34.28
N TRP A 241 -4.36 3.80 34.25
CA TRP A 241 -5.08 4.58 33.24
C TRP A 241 -4.37 4.53 31.87
N LEU A 242 -5.09 4.08 30.85
CA LEU A 242 -4.81 4.45 29.47
C LEU A 242 -5.56 5.75 29.18
N VAL A 243 -4.85 6.77 28.73
CA VAL A 243 -5.45 7.99 28.19
C VAL A 243 -5.31 7.96 26.68
N ILE A 244 -6.45 8.08 25.98
CA ILE A 244 -6.51 8.09 24.53
C ILE A 244 -6.96 9.48 24.11
N ILE A 245 -6.23 10.13 23.21
CA ILE A 245 -6.60 11.43 22.65
C ILE A 245 -6.61 11.27 21.13
N ALA A 246 -7.74 11.50 20.48
CA ALA A 246 -7.88 11.36 19.04
C ALA A 246 -8.81 12.43 18.45
N SER A 247 -8.76 12.60 17.13
CA SER A 247 -9.76 13.37 16.38
C SER A 247 -10.57 12.46 15.46
N ASN A 248 -11.83 12.82 15.23
CA ASN A 248 -12.72 12.07 14.34
C ASN A 248 -12.27 12.14 12.88
N GLN A 249 -11.81 13.31 12.47
CA GLN A 249 -11.21 13.61 11.19
C GLN A 249 -10.37 14.89 11.29
N GLY A 250 -9.81 15.34 10.17
CA GLY A 250 -9.25 16.68 10.06
C GLY A 250 -10.33 17.66 9.61
N GLY A 251 -10.05 18.42 8.56
CA GLY A 251 -11.06 19.27 7.94
C GLY A 251 -10.60 19.87 6.62
N ALA A 252 -11.52 20.50 5.91
CA ALA A 252 -11.26 21.03 4.57
C ALA A 252 -10.20 22.14 4.61
N TYR A 253 -9.06 21.91 3.96
CA TYR A 253 -7.97 22.87 3.82
C TYR A 253 -7.24 22.64 2.48
N PRO A 254 -6.73 23.69 1.80
CA PRO A 254 -5.92 23.52 0.60
C PRO A 254 -4.62 22.74 0.87
N ILE A 255 -4.20 21.94 -0.10
CA ILE A 255 -2.88 21.31 -0.11
C ILE A 255 -2.05 21.84 -1.29
N ASN A 256 -0.75 22.01 -1.08
CA ASN A 256 0.19 22.30 -2.16
C ASN A 256 0.21 21.12 -3.15
N PRO A 257 0.10 21.34 -4.47
CA PRO A 257 0.14 20.26 -5.45
C PRO A 257 1.35 19.32 -5.36
N ALA A 258 2.49 19.81 -4.86
CA ALA A 258 3.69 18.98 -4.64
C ALA A 258 3.57 17.99 -3.47
N ASP A 259 2.70 18.27 -2.49
CA ASP A 259 2.46 17.41 -1.32
C ASP A 259 1.31 16.41 -1.57
N ASN A 260 0.66 16.48 -2.75
CA ASN A 260 -0.43 15.60 -3.11
C ASN A 260 0.05 14.30 -3.78
N ASP A 261 0.32 13.30 -2.95
CA ASP A 261 0.69 11.93 -3.37
C ASP A 261 -0.48 11.06 -3.88
N GLY A 262 -1.70 11.63 -3.99
CA GLY A 262 -2.90 10.91 -4.44
C GLY A 262 -3.50 9.94 -3.43
N THR A 263 -3.01 9.91 -2.18
CA THR A 263 -3.53 9.02 -1.13
C THR A 263 -4.63 9.66 -0.29
N LEU A 264 -5.16 8.91 0.68
CA LEU A 264 -5.96 9.49 1.76
C LEU A 264 -5.12 10.33 2.75
N PHE A 265 -3.79 10.14 2.83
CA PHE A 265 -2.91 10.97 3.66
C PHE A 265 -2.79 12.41 3.11
N SER A 266 -2.91 12.60 1.79
CA SER A 266 -2.89 13.93 1.15
C SER A 266 -4.26 14.62 1.12
N ARG A 267 -5.29 14.09 1.79
CA ARG A 267 -6.62 14.72 1.93
C ARG A 267 -6.74 15.35 3.33
N PRO A 268 -6.58 16.68 3.52
CA PRO A 268 -6.62 17.33 4.84
C PRO A 268 -7.91 17.07 5.64
N LEU A 269 -9.04 16.87 4.96
CA LEU A 269 -10.30 16.44 5.57
C LEU A 269 -10.16 15.14 6.37
N LEU A 270 -9.38 14.17 5.86
CA LEU A 270 -9.24 12.85 6.47
C LEU A 270 -8.08 12.75 7.47
N ASN A 271 -7.26 13.79 7.60
CA ASN A 271 -6.07 13.78 8.45
C ASN A 271 -6.45 13.88 9.94
N SER A 272 -6.84 12.73 10.50
CA SER A 272 -7.07 12.54 11.93
C SER A 272 -5.75 12.47 12.71
N TYR A 273 -5.89 12.50 14.03
CA TYR A 273 -4.84 12.40 15.03
C TYR A 273 -5.19 11.25 15.98
N VAL A 274 -4.19 10.47 16.42
CA VAL A 274 -4.37 9.43 17.45
C VAL A 274 -3.15 9.41 18.38
N MET A 275 -3.39 9.37 19.70
CA MET A 275 -2.37 9.29 20.74
C MET A 275 -2.82 8.36 21.87
N PHE A 276 -1.95 7.41 22.26
CA PHE A 276 -2.14 6.51 23.41
C PHE A 276 -1.09 6.81 24.48
N TYR A 277 -1.51 7.33 25.63
CA TYR A 277 -0.67 7.71 26.78
C TYR A 277 -0.85 6.79 27.98
N ASN A 278 0.26 6.45 28.62
CA ASN A 278 0.34 5.91 29.98
C ASN A 278 1.73 6.25 30.54
N PRO A 279 1.88 6.60 31.83
CA PRO A 279 3.18 7.00 32.39
C PRO A 279 4.31 5.94 32.27
N ALA A 280 3.98 4.66 32.09
CA ALA A 280 4.96 3.59 31.86
C ALA A 280 5.33 3.36 30.38
N PHE A 281 4.81 4.16 29.44
CA PHE A 281 5.21 4.10 28.03
C PHE A 281 6.47 4.94 27.76
N ASN A 282 7.32 4.44 26.86
CA ASN A 282 8.26 5.28 26.12
C ASN A 282 7.50 6.05 25.02
N THR A 283 8.04 7.20 24.60
CA THR A 283 7.49 7.91 23.44
C THR A 283 7.77 7.12 22.15
N SER A 284 6.80 7.05 21.23
CA SER A 284 7.00 6.54 19.87
C SER A 284 6.06 7.23 18.88
N VAL A 285 6.52 7.36 17.64
CA VAL A 285 5.75 7.94 16.53
C VAL A 285 5.51 6.89 15.46
N TYR A 286 4.28 6.83 14.94
CA TYR A 286 3.95 6.11 13.72
C TYR A 286 3.92 7.13 12.57
N GLU A 287 5.02 7.22 11.84
CA GLU A 287 5.18 8.11 10.69
C GLU A 287 4.45 7.57 9.47
N LYS A 288 3.97 8.48 8.61
CA LYS A 288 3.39 8.17 7.31
C LYS A 288 4.39 7.34 6.49
N PRO A 289 4.01 6.20 5.85
CA PRO A 289 4.93 5.42 5.06
C PRO A 289 5.31 6.20 3.79
N ASN A 290 6.51 5.98 3.23
CA ASN A 290 6.91 6.68 2.00
C ASN A 290 5.94 6.37 0.85
N THR A 291 5.13 7.37 0.47
CA THR A 291 4.14 7.31 -0.60
C THR A 291 4.70 7.75 -1.95
N SER A 292 5.72 8.61 -1.96
CA SER A 292 6.29 9.26 -3.15
C SER A 292 7.11 8.34 -4.06
N ALA A 293 7.34 7.08 -3.66
CA ALA A 293 8.20 6.14 -4.37
C ALA A 293 7.73 4.68 -4.21
N ILE A 294 6.43 4.39 -4.41
CA ILE A 294 5.98 2.99 -4.46
C ILE A 294 6.70 2.28 -5.62
N PRO A 295 7.42 1.18 -5.34
CA PRO A 295 8.17 0.46 -6.36
C PRO A 295 7.26 -0.43 -7.20
N TYR A 296 7.54 -0.51 -8.50
CA TYR A 296 6.98 -1.57 -9.32
C TYR A 296 7.58 -2.89 -8.84
N ASN A 297 6.70 -3.77 -8.36
CA ASN A 297 7.09 -5.00 -7.71
C ASN A 297 6.31 -6.20 -8.24
N GLY A 298 6.80 -7.39 -7.91
CA GLY A 298 6.26 -8.66 -8.35
C GLY A 298 7.39 -9.66 -8.54
N ASN A 299 7.19 -10.59 -9.48
CA ASN A 299 8.23 -11.51 -9.92
C ASN A 299 8.37 -11.44 -11.44
N TYR A 300 9.56 -11.70 -11.98
CA TYR A 300 9.77 -11.87 -13.42
C TYR A 300 10.57 -13.15 -13.71
N ILE A 301 10.64 -13.54 -14.97
CA ILE A 301 11.66 -14.47 -15.48
C ILE A 301 12.64 -13.68 -16.36
N LYS A 302 13.94 -14.00 -16.29
CA LYS A 302 14.95 -13.52 -17.23
C LYS A 302 14.93 -14.37 -18.50
N LEU A 303 14.09 -13.96 -19.46
CA LEU A 303 14.01 -14.59 -20.78
C LEU A 303 15.37 -14.49 -21.48
N ASN A 304 15.87 -15.62 -21.97
CA ASN A 304 17.20 -15.74 -22.57
C ASN A 304 17.22 -16.91 -23.58
N GLY A 305 17.52 -16.60 -24.84
CA GLY A 305 17.60 -17.60 -25.91
C GLY A 305 16.26 -18.26 -26.25
N THR A 306 16.28 -19.20 -27.18
CA THR A 306 15.07 -19.89 -27.67
C THR A 306 14.56 -20.95 -26.70
N ALA A 307 15.38 -21.36 -25.72
CA ALA A 307 15.01 -22.29 -24.66
C ALA A 307 14.13 -21.64 -23.58
N LEU A 308 14.48 -20.42 -23.11
CA LEU A 308 13.76 -19.73 -22.04
C LEU A 308 12.96 -18.54 -22.60
N ARG A 309 11.86 -18.88 -23.28
CA ARG A 309 10.89 -17.96 -23.90
C ARG A 309 9.45 -18.35 -23.57
N GLY A 310 8.55 -17.38 -23.54
CA GLY A 310 7.11 -17.62 -23.50
C GLY A 310 6.59 -17.92 -24.90
N THR A 311 5.83 -19.01 -25.06
CA THR A 311 5.26 -19.48 -26.33
C THR A 311 3.75 -19.69 -26.19
N LEU A 312 2.96 -18.97 -26.99
CA LEU A 312 1.52 -19.22 -27.15
C LEU A 312 1.30 -19.95 -28.49
N SER A 313 0.50 -21.02 -28.48
CA SER A 313 0.36 -21.92 -29.63
C SER A 313 -0.10 -21.19 -30.91
N ALA A 314 0.24 -21.73 -32.09
CA ALA A 314 -0.19 -21.13 -33.36
C ALA A 314 -1.72 -21.07 -33.51
N ALA A 315 -2.46 -22.00 -32.88
CA ALA A 315 -3.93 -22.01 -32.88
C ALA A 315 -4.49 -20.86 -32.01
N ASP A 316 -3.99 -20.73 -30.78
CA ASP A 316 -4.39 -19.66 -29.85
C ASP A 316 -3.92 -18.27 -30.32
N ALA A 317 -2.78 -18.21 -31.00
CA ALA A 317 -2.19 -17.00 -31.53
C ALA A 317 -2.83 -16.49 -32.84
N SER A 318 -3.87 -17.17 -33.34
CA SER A 318 -4.59 -16.78 -34.56
C SER A 318 -5.31 -15.43 -34.44
N ILE A 319 -5.78 -15.06 -33.24
CA ILE A 319 -6.45 -13.78 -32.97
C ILE A 319 -5.50 -12.55 -33.04
N PHE A 320 -4.19 -12.77 -33.06
CA PHE A 320 -3.15 -11.73 -33.20
C PHE A 320 -2.56 -11.63 -34.61
N ASN A 321 -3.24 -12.27 -35.58
CA ASN A 321 -3.22 -11.84 -36.98
C ASN A 321 -3.98 -10.51 -37.08
N PHE A 322 -3.37 -9.50 -37.72
CA PHE A 322 -3.91 -8.14 -37.81
C PHE A 322 -4.42 -7.80 -39.22
N GLY A 323 -4.39 -8.73 -40.17
CA GLY A 323 -4.87 -8.55 -41.53
C GLY A 323 -4.03 -7.61 -42.40
N THR A 324 -4.63 -7.21 -43.52
CA THR A 324 -4.09 -6.30 -44.53
C THR A 324 -5.23 -5.48 -45.16
N GLY A 325 -4.91 -4.35 -45.78
CA GLY A 325 -5.90 -3.43 -46.35
C GLY A 325 -6.54 -2.47 -45.35
N ALA A 326 -7.11 -1.38 -45.86
CA ALA A 326 -7.64 -0.27 -45.06
C ALA A 326 -8.94 -0.57 -44.28
N THR A 327 -9.50 -1.77 -44.43
CA THR A 327 -10.70 -2.26 -43.72
C THR A 327 -10.39 -3.34 -42.67
N ALA A 328 -9.13 -3.75 -42.51
CA ALA A 328 -8.73 -4.68 -41.46
C ALA A 328 -8.93 -4.07 -40.05
N PRO A 329 -9.23 -4.85 -38.99
CA PRO A 329 -9.49 -4.32 -37.66
C PRO A 329 -8.33 -3.51 -37.09
N GLU A 330 -8.58 -2.65 -36.11
CA GLU A 330 -7.55 -1.86 -35.44
C GLU A 330 -7.00 -2.54 -34.19
N TYR A 331 -5.77 -2.20 -33.79
CA TYR A 331 -5.08 -2.86 -32.68
C TYR A 331 -4.12 -1.92 -31.93
N THR A 332 -3.99 -2.12 -30.63
CA THR A 332 -2.89 -1.57 -29.81
C THR A 332 -2.19 -2.71 -29.09
N VAL A 333 -0.87 -2.70 -29.07
CA VAL A 333 -0.03 -3.69 -28.36
C VAL A 333 0.93 -2.92 -27.46
N GLU A 334 0.92 -3.22 -26.16
CA GLU A 334 1.81 -2.67 -25.15
C GLU A 334 2.43 -3.80 -24.32
N LEU A 335 3.64 -3.58 -23.80
CA LEU A 335 4.26 -4.42 -22.78
C LEU A 335 5.24 -3.60 -21.93
N LYS A 336 5.57 -4.09 -20.73
CA LYS A 336 6.70 -3.58 -19.95
C LYS A 336 7.93 -4.44 -20.18
N LEU A 337 9.08 -3.80 -20.39
CA LEU A 337 10.36 -4.42 -20.69
C LEU A 337 11.43 -3.94 -19.71
N LYS A 338 12.15 -4.89 -19.08
CA LYS A 338 13.41 -4.64 -18.37
C LYS A 338 14.54 -5.34 -19.11
N VAL A 339 15.57 -4.60 -19.52
CA VAL A 339 16.76 -5.19 -20.13
C VAL A 339 17.79 -5.49 -19.05
N HIS A 340 18.27 -6.73 -18.98
CA HIS A 340 19.34 -7.15 -18.06
C HIS A 340 20.69 -7.23 -18.78
N ALA A 341 20.69 -7.59 -20.06
CA ALA A 341 21.85 -7.48 -20.95
C ALA A 341 21.37 -7.37 -22.41
N PHE A 342 21.89 -6.42 -23.18
CA PHE A 342 21.67 -6.35 -24.62
C PHE A 342 22.42 -7.46 -25.35
N GLY A 343 21.84 -7.96 -26.46
CA GLY A 343 22.59 -8.70 -27.47
C GLY A 343 23.47 -7.76 -28.30
N THR A 344 24.42 -8.31 -29.07
CA THR A 344 25.23 -7.50 -30.00
C THR A 344 24.53 -7.23 -31.34
N LEU A 345 23.38 -7.87 -31.60
CA LEU A 345 22.57 -7.77 -32.82
C LEU A 345 21.09 -7.57 -32.47
N ASN A 346 20.22 -7.72 -33.47
CA ASN A 346 18.78 -7.50 -33.41
C ASN A 346 18.02 -8.58 -32.60
N ALA A 347 18.16 -8.53 -31.27
CA ALA A 347 17.52 -9.47 -30.35
C ALA A 347 15.98 -9.30 -30.29
N PRO A 348 15.16 -10.33 -30.54
CA PRO A 348 13.70 -10.26 -30.43
C PRO A 348 13.20 -10.02 -28.99
N ILE A 349 12.13 -9.24 -28.87
CA ILE A 349 11.44 -8.92 -27.63
C ILE A 349 10.06 -9.62 -27.62
N PHE A 350 9.22 -9.31 -28.60
CA PHE A 350 7.85 -9.83 -28.69
C PHE A 350 7.45 -9.94 -30.15
N SER A 351 6.91 -11.08 -30.60
CA SER A 351 6.73 -11.34 -32.03
C SER A 351 5.73 -12.43 -32.36
N LYS A 352 5.07 -12.27 -33.51
CA LYS A 352 4.34 -13.33 -34.22
C LYS A 352 4.90 -13.42 -35.64
N SER A 353 6.10 -13.97 -35.75
CA SER A 353 6.85 -14.22 -36.98
C SER A 353 7.74 -15.45 -36.80
N SER A 354 8.04 -16.18 -37.88
CA SER A 354 9.00 -17.30 -37.85
C SER A 354 10.47 -16.87 -37.75
N SER A 355 10.76 -15.59 -38.02
CA SER A 355 12.11 -15.01 -37.97
C SER A 355 12.04 -13.48 -37.85
N PRO A 356 13.04 -12.80 -37.23
CA PRO A 356 13.11 -11.35 -37.16
C PRO A 356 13.72 -10.73 -38.43
N ALA A 357 13.75 -11.45 -39.56
CA ALA A 357 14.12 -10.90 -40.86
C ALA A 357 12.98 -10.02 -41.43
N ASN A 358 13.33 -8.99 -42.20
CA ASN A 358 12.35 -8.08 -42.83
C ASN A 358 11.48 -8.79 -43.90
N SER A 359 11.94 -9.92 -44.43
CA SER A 359 11.26 -10.72 -45.47
C SER A 359 10.30 -11.77 -44.93
N SER A 360 10.27 -12.01 -43.62
CA SER A 360 9.38 -12.98 -42.98
C SER A 360 8.02 -12.37 -42.71
N THR A 361 6.94 -12.97 -43.22
CA THR A 361 5.55 -12.55 -42.95
C THR A 361 5.22 -12.68 -41.47
N GLY A 362 4.91 -11.55 -40.83
CA GLY A 362 4.55 -11.53 -39.43
C GLY A 362 4.52 -10.12 -38.86
N TRP A 363 4.72 -10.05 -37.55
CA TRP A 363 5.18 -8.82 -36.90
C TRP A 363 6.15 -9.13 -35.77
N TRP A 364 7.07 -8.19 -35.49
CA TRP A 364 8.01 -8.31 -34.39
C TRP A 364 8.39 -6.95 -33.80
N ILE A 365 8.74 -6.99 -32.51
CA ILE A 365 9.47 -5.95 -31.76
C ILE A 365 10.85 -6.54 -31.42
N ILE A 366 11.93 -5.81 -31.73
CA ILE A 366 13.34 -6.23 -31.53
C ILE A 366 14.17 -5.09 -30.91
N HIS A 367 15.28 -5.42 -30.25
CA HIS A 367 16.39 -4.50 -29.98
C HIS A 367 17.09 -4.09 -31.28
N ASN A 368 17.71 -2.92 -31.31
CA ASN A 368 18.46 -2.37 -32.45
C ASN A 368 19.97 -2.54 -32.26
N GLY A 369 20.44 -3.79 -32.17
CA GLY A 369 21.77 -4.09 -31.64
C GLY A 369 21.86 -3.70 -30.15
N SER A 370 23.04 -3.23 -29.73
CA SER A 370 23.34 -2.89 -28.34
C SER A 370 23.16 -1.42 -27.96
N ASN A 371 22.61 -0.57 -28.83
CA ASN A 371 22.61 0.89 -28.64
C ASN A 371 21.44 1.46 -27.79
N GLY A 372 20.60 0.60 -27.20
CA GLY A 372 19.45 1.01 -26.41
C GLY A 372 18.22 1.49 -27.21
N THR A 373 18.27 1.54 -28.54
CA THR A 373 17.04 1.72 -29.35
C THR A 373 16.42 0.37 -29.71
N TRP A 374 15.16 0.38 -30.13
CA TRP A 374 14.40 -0.79 -30.55
C TRP A 374 13.69 -0.54 -31.90
N ARG A 375 13.11 -1.58 -32.50
CA ARG A 375 12.45 -1.52 -33.81
C ARG A 375 11.18 -2.36 -33.89
N PHE A 376 10.31 -2.00 -34.83
CA PHE A 376 9.16 -2.79 -35.27
C PHE A 376 9.20 -3.04 -36.78
N ALA A 377 8.99 -4.30 -37.19
CA ALA A 377 8.66 -4.70 -38.57
C ALA A 377 8.10 -6.14 -38.62
N GLY A 378 8.56 -6.99 -39.56
CA GLY A 378 7.92 -8.25 -40.00
C GLY A 378 7.04 -8.09 -41.25
N LEU A 379 7.06 -6.90 -41.86
CA LEU A 379 6.12 -6.47 -42.88
C LEU A 379 6.80 -6.10 -44.20
N SER A 380 7.59 -7.02 -44.77
CA SER A 380 8.12 -7.03 -46.15
C SER A 380 8.76 -5.73 -46.71
N ALA A 381 9.12 -4.79 -45.85
CA ALA A 381 9.52 -3.42 -46.19
C ALA A 381 10.23 -2.74 -45.00
N THR A 382 10.52 -1.43 -45.12
CA THR A 382 11.35 -0.64 -44.19
C THR A 382 10.93 -0.76 -42.72
N THR A 383 11.93 -0.96 -41.85
CA THR A 383 11.76 -1.05 -40.39
C THR A 383 11.47 0.30 -39.75
N ILE A 384 10.60 0.33 -38.75
CA ILE A 384 10.32 1.51 -37.93
C ILE A 384 11.22 1.45 -36.69
N THR A 385 11.87 2.56 -36.34
CA THR A 385 12.88 2.61 -35.25
C THR A 385 12.44 3.57 -34.14
N SER A 386 12.85 3.28 -32.91
CA SER A 386 12.61 4.14 -31.73
C SER A 386 13.58 5.34 -31.65
N ALA A 387 14.04 5.87 -32.79
CA ALA A 387 15.18 6.79 -32.84
C ALA A 387 14.94 8.16 -32.18
N SER A 388 13.67 8.49 -31.90
CA SER A 388 13.26 9.71 -31.17
C SER A 388 12.97 9.45 -29.68
N ALA A 389 13.10 8.20 -29.20
CA ALA A 389 12.83 7.83 -27.81
C ALA A 389 14.07 8.00 -26.90
N PRO A 390 13.87 8.16 -25.58
CA PRO A 390 14.93 7.91 -24.61
C PRO A 390 15.49 6.48 -24.78
N LEU A 391 16.80 6.31 -24.68
CA LEU A 391 17.42 4.99 -24.83
C LEU A 391 16.96 4.05 -23.70
N LEU A 392 16.69 2.80 -24.06
CA LEU A 392 16.57 1.69 -23.14
C LEU A 392 17.91 1.50 -22.40
N THR A 393 17.88 1.43 -21.09
CA THR A 393 19.06 1.24 -20.24
C THR A 393 18.97 -0.05 -19.43
N VAL A 394 20.12 -0.67 -19.16
CA VAL A 394 20.19 -1.92 -18.39
C VAL A 394 19.71 -1.67 -16.96
N GLY A 395 18.89 -2.58 -16.43
CA GLY A 395 18.32 -2.51 -15.10
C GLY A 395 17.12 -1.58 -14.95
N LYS A 396 16.68 -0.91 -16.02
CA LYS A 396 15.48 -0.07 -16.02
C LYS A 396 14.31 -0.69 -16.77
N TRP A 397 13.11 -0.49 -16.23
CA TRP A 397 11.85 -0.78 -16.90
C TRP A 397 11.48 0.33 -17.89
N TYR A 398 10.75 -0.04 -18.94
CA TYR A 398 10.11 0.85 -19.91
C TYR A 398 8.78 0.24 -20.35
N THR A 399 7.72 1.03 -20.53
CA THR A 399 6.52 0.58 -21.27
C THR A 399 6.78 0.82 -22.76
N ILE A 400 6.74 -0.20 -23.61
CA ILE A 400 6.90 -0.05 -25.07
C ILE A 400 5.70 -0.64 -25.82
N GLY A 401 5.36 -0.07 -26.97
CA GLY A 401 4.20 -0.53 -27.73
C GLY A 401 4.03 0.08 -29.12
N PHE A 402 3.00 -0.37 -29.83
CA PHE A 402 2.61 0.16 -31.12
C PHE A 402 1.09 0.17 -31.27
N LYS A 403 0.59 1.10 -32.09
CA LYS A 403 -0.82 1.18 -32.49
C LYS A 403 -0.94 1.03 -33.99
N ILE A 404 -1.86 0.18 -34.43
CA ILE A 404 -2.32 0.04 -35.82
C ILE A 404 -3.73 0.63 -35.91
N TYR A 405 -3.90 1.62 -36.78
CA TYR A 405 -5.16 2.35 -36.96
C TYR A 405 -5.46 2.61 -38.45
N ASN A 406 -6.72 2.85 -38.79
CA ASN A 406 -7.16 3.15 -40.16
C ASN A 406 -7.56 4.63 -40.27
N GLU A 407 -7.02 5.34 -41.27
CA GLU A 407 -7.31 6.76 -41.49
C GLU A 407 -7.20 7.09 -42.99
N SER A 408 -8.15 7.86 -43.52
CA SER A 408 -8.14 8.32 -44.93
C SER A 408 -7.92 7.20 -45.96
N ALA A 409 -8.65 6.09 -45.81
CA ALA A 409 -8.55 4.87 -46.62
C ALA A 409 -7.13 4.24 -46.66
N LYS A 410 -6.32 4.48 -45.63
CA LYS A 410 -5.01 3.86 -45.38
C LYS A 410 -4.98 3.21 -44.02
N ARG A 411 -4.05 2.26 -43.85
CA ARG A 411 -3.71 1.61 -42.59
C ARG A 411 -2.33 2.06 -42.13
N TRP A 412 -2.25 2.57 -40.92
CA TRP A 412 -1.06 3.18 -40.34
C TRP A 412 -0.59 2.41 -39.13
N VAL A 413 0.72 2.43 -38.87
CA VAL A 413 1.29 2.00 -37.60
C VAL A 413 2.23 3.06 -37.03
N VAL A 414 2.24 3.21 -35.70
CA VAL A 414 3.05 4.19 -34.97
C VAL A 414 3.50 3.63 -33.62
N LEU A 415 4.71 3.99 -33.18
CA LEU A 415 5.36 3.45 -31.97
C LEU A 415 5.23 4.38 -30.76
N TYR A 416 5.17 3.78 -29.57
CA TYR A 416 5.10 4.47 -28.27
C TYR A 416 6.14 3.93 -27.29
N GLN A 417 6.67 4.80 -26.44
CA GLN A 417 7.46 4.43 -25.27
C GLN A 417 7.11 5.34 -24.09
N ASP A 418 6.90 4.73 -22.93
CA ASP A 418 6.49 5.35 -21.66
C ASP A 418 5.26 6.28 -21.83
N GLY A 419 4.37 5.92 -22.77
CA GLY A 419 3.14 6.64 -23.10
C GLY A 419 3.27 7.65 -24.24
N GLU A 420 4.48 8.10 -24.57
CA GLU A 420 4.72 9.11 -25.61
C GLU A 420 4.90 8.49 -26.99
N LYS A 421 4.50 9.24 -28.03
CA LYS A 421 4.67 8.85 -29.44
C LYS A 421 6.11 9.11 -29.89
N ILE A 422 6.79 8.07 -30.37
CA ILE A 422 8.24 8.08 -30.66
C ILE A 422 8.61 7.75 -32.11
N SER A 423 7.62 7.64 -33.00
CA SER A 423 7.85 7.53 -34.45
C SER A 423 6.83 8.36 -35.22
N ASN A 424 7.17 8.68 -36.48
CA ASN A 424 6.15 9.08 -37.45
C ASN A 424 5.23 7.87 -37.76
N PRO A 425 3.96 8.10 -38.15
CA PRO A 425 3.11 7.06 -38.70
C PRO A 425 3.68 6.50 -40.01
N VAL A 426 3.55 5.19 -40.21
CA VAL A 426 4.04 4.49 -41.41
C VAL A 426 2.90 3.74 -42.08
N ASP A 427 2.74 3.95 -43.38
CA ASP A 427 1.72 3.28 -44.20
C ASP A 427 2.03 1.79 -44.36
N ILE A 428 1.11 0.95 -43.89
CA ILE A 428 1.15 -0.51 -43.97
C ILE A 428 -0.05 -1.09 -44.74
N THR A 429 -0.78 -0.27 -45.51
CA THR A 429 -2.03 -0.66 -46.18
C THR A 429 -1.92 -1.90 -47.06
N THR A 430 -0.76 -2.12 -47.70
CA THR A 430 -0.47 -3.28 -48.56
C THR A 430 0.25 -4.43 -47.87
N ARG A 431 0.60 -4.30 -46.58
CA ARG A 431 1.52 -5.20 -45.88
C ARG A 431 0.75 -6.16 -44.98
N ASN A 432 0.78 -7.44 -45.31
CA ASN A 432 0.10 -8.48 -44.53
C ASN A 432 0.99 -9.02 -43.40
N VAL A 433 0.47 -9.07 -42.16
CA VAL A 433 1.14 -9.77 -41.04
C VAL A 433 0.75 -11.25 -40.95
N ASP A 434 -0.32 -11.67 -41.60
CA ASP A 434 -1.07 -12.87 -41.18
C ASP A 434 -0.31 -14.18 -41.43
N ASN A 435 -0.28 -15.02 -40.40
CA ASN A 435 0.49 -16.25 -40.39
C ASN A 435 -0.06 -17.32 -39.43
N ALA A 436 0.40 -18.55 -39.63
CA ALA A 436 0.13 -19.71 -38.79
C ALA A 436 1.29 -20.03 -37.82
N VAL A 437 2.04 -19.03 -37.34
CA VAL A 437 3.12 -19.22 -36.36
C VAL A 437 2.67 -18.87 -34.93
N PRO A 438 3.33 -19.40 -33.88
CA PRO A 438 3.17 -18.99 -32.50
C PRO A 438 3.31 -17.48 -32.27
N LEU A 439 2.70 -16.98 -31.19
CA LEU A 439 3.05 -15.70 -30.59
C LEU A 439 4.11 -15.96 -29.51
N ILE A 440 5.22 -15.22 -29.53
CA ILE A 440 6.42 -15.44 -28.72
C ILE A 440 6.79 -14.20 -27.91
N ALA A 441 7.04 -14.40 -26.62
CA ALA A 441 7.71 -13.44 -25.73
C ALA A 441 9.14 -13.90 -25.45
N GLY A 442 10.13 -13.10 -25.84
CA GLY A 442 11.54 -13.46 -25.88
C GLY A 442 12.03 -13.82 -27.30
N GLN A 443 13.09 -14.62 -27.36
CA GLN A 443 13.82 -14.93 -28.61
C GLN A 443 12.99 -15.77 -29.59
N ILE A 444 12.96 -15.39 -30.86
CA ILE A 444 12.60 -16.27 -31.99
C ILE A 444 13.83 -16.78 -32.72
N ASP A 445 13.66 -17.90 -33.42
CA ASP A 445 14.68 -18.56 -34.22
C ASP A 445 14.99 -17.75 -35.51
N GLY A 446 16.11 -18.06 -36.18
CA GLY A 446 16.52 -17.36 -37.41
C GLY A 446 17.63 -16.32 -37.18
N TYR A 447 17.33 -15.04 -37.46
CA TYR A 447 18.30 -13.94 -37.42
C TYR A 447 18.40 -13.27 -36.02
N GLY A 448 19.42 -12.43 -35.81
CA GLY A 448 19.67 -11.73 -34.55
C GLY A 448 20.47 -12.58 -33.56
N ASN A 449 20.50 -12.18 -32.29
CA ASN A 449 21.09 -12.96 -31.21
C ASN A 449 20.42 -12.68 -29.86
N THR A 450 20.83 -13.39 -28.82
CA THR A 450 20.20 -13.34 -27.50
C THR A 450 20.48 -12.02 -26.75
N ALA A 451 19.40 -11.39 -26.26
CA ALA A 451 19.43 -10.49 -25.11
C ALA A 451 18.91 -11.22 -23.86
N THR A 452 19.31 -10.77 -22.67
CA THR A 452 18.68 -11.19 -21.40
C THR A 452 17.71 -10.09 -20.98
N GLN A 453 16.43 -10.42 -20.87
CA GLN A 453 15.36 -9.45 -20.66
C GLN A 453 14.18 -10.03 -19.88
N SER A 454 13.40 -9.17 -19.25
CA SER A 454 12.14 -9.55 -18.61
C SER A 454 10.99 -8.76 -19.21
N ILE A 455 9.87 -9.43 -19.44
CA ILE A 455 8.67 -8.86 -20.03
C ILE A 455 7.52 -9.08 -19.05
N THR A 456 6.79 -8.01 -18.73
CA THR A 456 5.60 -8.03 -17.88
C THR A 456 4.48 -7.19 -18.49
N ASP A 457 3.27 -7.31 -17.93
CA ASP A 457 2.11 -6.45 -18.25
C ASP A 457 1.87 -6.32 -19.77
N ILE A 458 1.79 -7.48 -20.46
CA ILE A 458 1.58 -7.61 -21.91
C ILE A 458 0.10 -7.41 -22.21
N ARG A 459 -0.25 -6.33 -22.94
CA ARG A 459 -1.62 -5.89 -23.24
C ARG A 459 -1.86 -5.90 -24.75
N LEU A 460 -2.87 -6.62 -25.24
CA LEU A 460 -3.24 -6.61 -26.65
C LEU A 460 -4.73 -6.25 -26.78
N PHE A 461 -5.00 -5.09 -27.38
CA PHE A 461 -6.33 -4.57 -27.67
C PHE A 461 -6.68 -4.74 -29.15
N LYS A 462 -7.94 -5.05 -29.45
CA LYS A 462 -8.53 -5.02 -30.81
C LYS A 462 -9.27 -3.69 -31.05
N ALA A 463 -8.58 -2.59 -30.80
CA ALA A 463 -9.01 -1.22 -31.07
C ALA A 463 -7.77 -0.31 -31.22
N ALA A 464 -7.88 0.79 -31.97
CA ALA A 464 -6.89 1.85 -31.95
C ALA A 464 -7.06 2.70 -30.67
N VAL A 465 -6.38 2.34 -29.59
CA VAL A 465 -6.45 3.10 -28.32
C VAL A 465 -5.96 4.55 -28.55
N PRO A 466 -6.69 5.60 -28.14
CA PRO A 466 -6.30 7.00 -28.36
C PRO A 466 -4.99 7.37 -27.67
N ASP A 467 -4.25 8.33 -28.24
CA ASP A 467 -2.91 8.70 -27.79
C ASP A 467 -2.89 9.20 -26.33
N ASN A 468 -3.93 9.93 -25.91
CA ASN A 468 -4.08 10.39 -24.53
C ASN A 468 -4.32 9.22 -23.55
N ILE A 469 -5.04 8.18 -23.98
CA ILE A 469 -5.31 6.99 -23.14
C ILE A 469 -4.07 6.10 -23.05
N ILE A 470 -3.31 5.92 -24.14
CA ILE A 470 -2.00 5.24 -24.09
C ILE A 470 -1.07 5.98 -23.11
N LYS A 471 -1.03 7.32 -23.16
CA LYS A 471 -0.25 8.15 -22.24
C LYS A 471 -0.70 8.04 -20.78
N GLU A 472 -2.01 8.08 -20.52
CA GLU A 472 -2.61 7.98 -19.18
C GLU A 472 -2.35 6.60 -18.53
N TYR A 473 -2.42 5.51 -19.30
CA TYR A 473 -2.32 4.15 -18.76
C TYR A 473 -0.95 3.48 -18.93
N ALA A 474 0.03 4.12 -19.60
CA ALA A 474 1.39 3.59 -19.71
C ALA A 474 2.12 3.50 -18.35
N CYS A 475 1.80 4.41 -17.42
CA CYS A 475 2.35 4.43 -16.06
C CYS A 475 1.70 3.38 -15.12
N GLN A 476 0.51 2.86 -15.47
CA GLN A 476 -0.15 1.83 -14.68
C GLN A 476 0.63 0.51 -14.80
N VAL A 477 0.67 -0.27 -13.71
CA VAL A 477 1.40 -1.56 -13.63
C VAL A 477 0.51 -2.79 -13.86
N ASN A 478 -0.77 -2.55 -14.09
CA ASN A 478 -1.79 -3.51 -14.48
C ASN A 478 -2.86 -2.80 -15.32
N VAL A 479 -3.72 -3.56 -16.02
CA VAL A 479 -4.93 -2.98 -16.64
C VAL A 479 -6.12 -3.11 -15.68
N PRO A 480 -6.67 -2.00 -15.14
CA PRO A 480 -7.86 -2.05 -14.31
C PRO A 480 -9.11 -2.28 -15.18
N THR A 481 -10.16 -2.87 -14.59
CA THR A 481 -11.46 -3.08 -15.24
C THR A 481 -12.18 -1.78 -15.63
N THR A 482 -11.76 -0.65 -15.08
CA THR A 482 -12.21 0.71 -15.41
C THR A 482 -11.51 1.33 -16.63
N HIS A 483 -10.50 0.68 -17.20
CA HIS A 483 -9.80 1.17 -18.40
C HIS A 483 -10.81 1.32 -19.57
N PRO A 484 -10.90 2.48 -20.27
CA PRO A 484 -11.96 2.74 -21.25
C PRO A 484 -12.07 1.69 -22.38
N TYR A 485 -10.95 1.05 -22.74
CA TYR A 485 -10.88 -0.01 -23.76
C TYR A 485 -10.73 -1.43 -23.16
N TYR A 486 -11.07 -1.65 -21.88
CA TYR A 486 -10.94 -2.97 -21.24
C TYR A 486 -11.70 -4.07 -21.99
N SER A 487 -12.91 -3.77 -22.47
CA SER A 487 -13.74 -4.65 -23.30
C SER A 487 -13.14 -4.97 -24.68
N SER A 488 -12.13 -4.23 -25.12
CA SER A 488 -11.39 -4.48 -26.37
C SER A 488 -10.14 -5.35 -26.18
N LEU A 489 -9.80 -5.76 -24.95
CA LEU A 489 -8.68 -6.67 -24.70
C LEU A 489 -8.93 -8.05 -25.31
N ILE A 490 -7.99 -8.54 -26.12
CA ILE A 490 -7.99 -9.89 -26.72
C ILE A 490 -6.94 -10.81 -26.09
N GLY A 491 -5.99 -10.26 -25.33
CA GLY A 491 -5.10 -11.00 -24.45
C GLY A 491 -4.46 -10.05 -23.43
N TYR A 492 -4.35 -10.50 -22.18
CA TYR A 492 -3.69 -9.73 -21.11
C TYR A 492 -2.91 -10.67 -20.20
N TRP A 493 -1.59 -10.54 -20.20
CA TRP A 493 -0.69 -11.34 -19.36
C TRP A 493 0.13 -10.41 -18.46
N PRO A 494 -0.18 -10.33 -17.15
CA PRO A 494 0.68 -9.65 -16.19
C PRO A 494 2.12 -10.20 -16.20
N ALA A 495 2.26 -11.50 -16.48
CA ALA A 495 3.53 -12.23 -16.53
C ALA A 495 4.36 -12.13 -15.22
N THR A 496 3.67 -11.86 -14.10
CA THR A 496 4.21 -11.74 -12.74
C THR A 496 3.83 -12.91 -11.83
N ASP A 497 3.39 -14.04 -12.44
CA ASP A 497 2.81 -15.22 -11.78
C ASP A 497 3.66 -15.83 -10.64
N GLY A 498 4.98 -15.62 -10.64
CA GLY A 498 5.89 -15.94 -9.53
C GLY A 498 6.20 -17.43 -9.31
N VAL A 499 5.42 -18.34 -9.88
CA VAL A 499 5.61 -19.78 -9.81
C VAL A 499 5.20 -20.48 -11.10
N GLY A 500 5.84 -21.62 -11.39
CA GLY A 500 5.48 -22.50 -12.50
C GLY A 500 6.00 -22.04 -13.88
N VAL A 501 5.48 -22.69 -14.93
CA VAL A 501 6.02 -22.64 -16.30
C VAL A 501 5.09 -21.90 -17.28
N SER A 502 4.39 -20.86 -16.81
CA SER A 502 3.43 -20.14 -17.65
C SER A 502 3.25 -18.67 -17.26
N PHE A 503 3.09 -17.79 -18.25
CA PHE A 503 2.43 -16.50 -18.04
C PHE A 503 0.92 -16.67 -18.26
N LYS A 504 0.09 -16.32 -17.27
CA LYS A 504 -1.36 -16.59 -17.35
C LYS A 504 -2.15 -15.46 -17.99
N ASP A 505 -3.04 -15.82 -18.92
CA ASP A 505 -3.99 -14.88 -19.52
C ASP A 505 -5.09 -14.53 -18.53
N LYS A 506 -5.41 -13.24 -18.41
CA LYS A 506 -6.48 -12.71 -17.57
C LYS A 506 -7.78 -12.45 -18.34
N ILE A 507 -7.79 -12.58 -19.67
CA ILE A 507 -8.98 -12.37 -20.50
C ILE A 507 -9.78 -13.66 -20.72
N SER A 508 -9.11 -14.72 -21.21
CA SER A 508 -9.74 -16.02 -21.47
C SER A 508 -9.43 -17.09 -20.41
N GLY A 509 -8.36 -16.92 -19.63
CA GLY A 509 -7.83 -17.94 -18.72
C GLY A 509 -7.18 -19.14 -19.40
N THR A 510 -7.37 -19.33 -20.72
CA THR A 510 -6.91 -20.50 -21.47
C THR A 510 -5.68 -20.22 -22.33
N ARG A 511 -5.58 -19.01 -22.94
CA ARG A 511 -4.46 -18.61 -23.82
C ARG A 511 -3.18 -18.26 -23.08
N ASN A 512 -2.72 -19.15 -22.19
CA ASN A 512 -1.51 -18.97 -21.38
C ASN A 512 -0.25 -19.15 -22.25
N PHE A 513 0.77 -18.30 -22.10
CA PHE A 513 2.07 -18.57 -22.69
C PHE A 513 2.74 -19.72 -21.90
N ALA A 514 3.07 -20.82 -22.56
CA ALA A 514 3.92 -21.86 -21.99
C ALA A 514 5.39 -21.41 -22.04
N ILE A 515 6.12 -21.55 -20.94
CA ILE A 515 7.52 -21.10 -20.82
C ILE A 515 8.44 -22.31 -20.94
N GLY A 516 9.38 -22.24 -21.89
CA GLY A 516 10.34 -23.32 -22.11
C GLY A 516 11.44 -23.41 -21.05
N GLY A 517 12.10 -24.57 -21.01
CA GLY A 517 13.21 -24.85 -20.12
C GLY A 517 12.81 -24.93 -18.64
N SER A 518 13.70 -24.47 -17.75
CA SER A 518 13.49 -24.42 -16.30
C SER A 518 13.45 -22.96 -15.85
N PRO A 519 12.29 -22.27 -15.91
CA PRO A 519 12.20 -20.87 -15.55
C PRO A 519 12.46 -20.63 -14.07
N VAL A 520 13.37 -19.71 -13.78
CA VAL A 520 13.58 -19.14 -12.44
C VAL A 520 12.79 -17.84 -12.35
N TRP A 521 11.90 -17.77 -11.36
CA TRP A 521 11.20 -16.54 -10.99
C TRP A 521 12.06 -15.76 -10.00
N GLU A 522 12.39 -14.51 -10.34
CA GLU A 522 13.07 -13.57 -9.45
C GLU A 522 12.10 -12.49 -8.99
N SER A 523 12.03 -12.25 -7.68
CA SER A 523 11.27 -11.12 -7.12
C SER A 523 11.98 -9.79 -7.41
N PHE A 524 11.22 -8.73 -7.62
CA PHE A 524 11.75 -7.39 -7.88
C PHE A 524 10.97 -6.29 -7.18
N GLU A 525 11.63 -5.17 -6.94
CA GLU A 525 11.10 -3.99 -6.24
C GLU A 525 11.81 -2.74 -6.80
N ASP A 526 11.35 -2.23 -7.95
CA ASP A 526 11.99 -1.15 -8.71
C ASP A 526 11.19 0.17 -8.60
N ALA A 527 11.70 1.13 -7.84
CA ALA A 527 11.15 2.50 -7.82
C ALA A 527 11.57 3.29 -9.07
N ASP A 528 10.59 3.84 -9.79
CA ASP A 528 10.80 4.68 -10.98
C ASP A 528 9.61 5.64 -11.15
N ALA A 529 9.87 6.94 -11.27
CA ALA A 529 8.85 8.00 -11.20
C ALA A 529 7.83 8.00 -12.35
N LYS A 530 8.05 7.19 -13.40
CA LYS A 530 7.10 7.00 -14.50
C LYS A 530 6.02 5.95 -14.23
N PHE A 531 5.99 5.34 -13.04
CA PHE A 531 4.91 4.42 -12.64
C PHE A 531 3.93 5.08 -11.66
N CYS A 532 2.64 4.96 -11.95
CA CYS A 532 1.54 5.54 -11.19
C CYS A 532 0.77 4.43 -10.44
N ILE A 533 1.47 3.77 -9.52
CA ILE A 533 1.00 2.54 -8.88
C ILE A 533 -0.11 2.86 -7.85
N PRO A 534 -1.31 2.28 -7.97
CA PRO A 534 -2.38 2.52 -7.02
C PRO A 534 -2.05 1.95 -5.64
N PHE A 535 -2.35 2.72 -4.60
CA PHE A 535 -2.08 2.36 -3.21
C PHE A 535 -3.00 1.23 -2.73
N SER A 536 -2.43 0.18 -2.13
CA SER A 536 -3.22 -0.78 -1.36
C SER A 536 -3.83 -0.09 -0.12
N PRO A 537 -5.13 -0.25 0.18
CA PRO A 537 -5.76 0.28 1.39
C PRO A 537 -5.07 -0.14 2.70
N GLU A 538 -4.30 -1.24 2.67
CA GLU A 538 -3.47 -1.74 3.77
C GLU A 538 -2.43 -0.70 4.25
N ILE A 539 -2.03 0.26 3.40
CA ILE A 539 -1.08 1.32 3.76
C ILE A 539 -1.63 2.22 4.89
N TYR A 540 -2.94 2.50 4.88
CA TYR A 540 -3.60 3.31 5.92
C TYR A 540 -3.68 2.54 7.25
N GLY A 541 -3.72 1.21 7.18
CA GLY A 541 -3.57 0.32 8.33
C GLY A 541 -2.15 0.27 8.92
N ARG A 542 -1.15 0.96 8.34
CA ARG A 542 0.21 1.04 8.91
C ARG A 542 0.36 2.08 10.02
N LEU A 543 -0.60 2.98 10.21
CA LEU A 543 -0.68 3.91 11.33
C LEU A 543 -1.92 3.60 12.18
N PRO A 544 -1.94 3.92 13.49
CA PRO A 544 -3.14 3.82 14.31
C PRO A 544 -4.23 4.76 13.80
N ARG A 545 -5.45 4.23 13.64
CA ARG A 545 -6.64 4.97 13.20
C ARG A 545 -7.74 4.91 14.25
N GLY A 546 -8.77 5.75 14.11
CA GLY A 546 -9.94 5.77 15.00
C GLY A 546 -10.56 4.38 15.24
N VAL A 547 -10.73 3.58 14.18
CA VAL A 547 -11.27 2.21 14.24
C VAL A 547 -10.44 1.22 15.08
N ASP A 548 -9.16 1.50 15.35
CA ASP A 548 -8.33 0.64 16.22
C ASP A 548 -8.62 0.84 17.72
N ILE A 549 -9.14 2.02 18.09
CA ILE A 549 -9.22 2.47 19.49
C ILE A 549 -10.06 1.53 20.37
N PRO A 550 -11.27 1.08 19.97
CA PRO A 550 -12.04 0.13 20.76
C PRO A 550 -11.30 -1.19 21.02
N ARG A 551 -10.52 -1.70 20.05
CA ARG A 551 -9.74 -2.93 20.26
C ARG A 551 -8.58 -2.73 21.21
N TYR A 552 -7.90 -1.58 21.14
CA TYR A 552 -6.88 -1.19 22.12
C TYR A 552 -7.50 -1.12 23.54
N ILE A 553 -8.67 -0.49 23.68
CA ILE A 553 -9.42 -0.41 24.95
C ILE A 553 -9.70 -1.81 25.50
N TYR A 554 -10.23 -2.73 24.70
CA TYR A 554 -10.50 -4.10 25.14
C TYR A 554 -9.23 -4.82 25.60
N SER A 555 -8.13 -4.73 24.86
CA SER A 555 -6.85 -5.33 25.25
C SER A 555 -6.28 -4.75 26.55
N TRP A 556 -6.38 -3.43 26.76
CA TRP A 556 -5.95 -2.79 28.00
C TRP A 556 -6.78 -3.23 29.22
N LEU A 557 -8.07 -3.46 29.01
CA LEU A 557 -9.02 -4.00 29.99
C LEU A 557 -8.98 -5.54 30.09
N ARG A 558 -8.07 -6.22 29.37
CA ARG A 558 -7.92 -7.69 29.31
C ARG A 558 -9.20 -8.44 28.84
N ILE A 559 -10.07 -7.75 28.10
CA ILE A 559 -11.29 -8.32 27.49
C ILE A 559 -10.91 -9.08 26.22
N LYS A 560 -11.41 -10.32 26.07
CA LYS A 560 -11.22 -11.13 24.86
C LYS A 560 -12.13 -10.65 23.72
N THR A 561 -11.61 -10.61 22.50
CA THR A 561 -12.26 -9.93 21.36
C THR A 561 -12.49 -10.83 20.15
N ASP A 562 -12.14 -12.11 20.25
CA ASP A 562 -12.04 -13.05 19.12
C ASP A 562 -13.37 -13.17 18.35
N ASN A 563 -14.50 -13.13 19.07
CA ASN A 563 -15.86 -13.24 18.53
C ASN A 563 -16.52 -11.89 18.22
N TYR A 564 -15.81 -10.75 18.35
CA TYR A 564 -16.41 -9.41 18.17
C TYR A 564 -16.34 -8.90 16.72
N GLY A 565 -15.61 -9.58 15.84
CA GLY A 565 -15.57 -9.26 14.40
C GLY A 565 -14.97 -7.88 14.07
N LEU A 566 -14.13 -7.34 14.95
CA LEU A 566 -13.49 -6.02 14.84
C LEU A 566 -12.59 -5.92 13.60
N ASP A 567 -12.60 -4.78 12.93
CA ASP A 567 -11.65 -4.45 11.87
C ASP A 567 -10.40 -3.75 12.41
N GLY A 568 -10.56 -3.02 13.52
CA GLY A 568 -9.43 -2.44 14.24
C GLY A 568 -8.43 -3.49 14.71
N LYS A 569 -7.17 -3.12 14.84
CA LYS A 569 -6.09 -3.97 15.38
C LYS A 569 -5.51 -3.43 16.68
N VAL A 570 -4.79 -4.28 17.39
CA VAL A 570 -4.06 -3.89 18.61
C VAL A 570 -2.72 -3.29 18.22
N TRP A 571 -2.35 -2.17 18.85
CA TRP A 571 -1.02 -1.59 18.78
C TRP A 571 -0.27 -1.94 20.07
N LEU A 572 0.94 -2.49 19.94
CA LEU A 572 1.75 -2.84 21.10
C LEU A 572 2.56 -1.60 21.52
N PRO A 573 2.31 -1.00 22.70
CA PRO A 573 3.05 0.16 23.16
C PRO A 573 4.48 -0.24 23.56
N VAL A 574 5.44 0.64 23.32
CA VAL A 574 6.79 0.47 23.85
C VAL A 574 6.76 0.87 25.33
N TYR A 575 7.08 -0.07 26.23
CA TYR A 575 7.18 0.20 27.67
C TYR A 575 8.57 0.72 28.04
N ASN A 576 8.62 1.62 29.02
CA ASN A 576 9.86 1.94 29.72
C ASN A 576 10.21 0.79 30.67
N ILE A 577 11.40 0.21 30.54
CA ILE A 577 11.85 -0.99 31.28
C ILE A 577 12.45 -0.60 32.66
N THR A 578 12.27 0.65 33.10
CA THR A 578 12.85 1.19 34.36
C THR A 578 11.80 1.59 35.41
N GLN A 579 10.55 1.10 35.31
CA GLN A 579 9.46 1.30 36.26
C GLN A 579 8.66 0.02 36.52
#